data_AF-A0A0J8YTX8-F1
#
_entry.id   AF-A0A0J8YTX8-F1
#
_cell.length_a   1.000
_cell.length_b   1.000
_cell.length_c   1.000
_cell.angle_alpha   90.00
_cell.angle_beta   90.00
_cell.angle_gamma   90.00
#
_symmetry.space_group_name_H-M   'P 1'
#
loop_
_entity.id
_entity.type
_entity.pdbx_description
1 polymer ?
#
loop_
_entity_poly.entity_id
_entity_poly.type
_entity_poly.pdbx_seq_one_letter_code
_entity_poly.pdbx_strand_id
1 'polypeptide(L)'
;MIKRLLTGLFALVILLGLTAIGLDQWISWKTAPYIYDTVSQLPKRQVGVVLGTSKYYRGGEPNQYYLYRIQGALNAYNSGKVSYLLLSGDNALQSYNEPRTMRRDLIKNGVRPSDIVLDYAGFRTLDSIVRTRKVFDTNDFIIITQRFHCERALFIALQQGIQAQCFAVPSPKNILSIRIREVGARLAALADLYLFNSEPHFLGPMVPIPSRAELPKHGPTYPAVTPEQLVELENQQAKRLPSSVSVDANTTLEAPDGSNAANSKKTPDSATKPEAPPPTTDSESMP
;
A
#
# COMPACT_ATOMS: atom_id res chain seq x y z
N MET A 1 -54.70 22.45 13.42
CA MET A 1 -53.33 22.98 13.23
C MET A 1 -52.26 21.87 13.32
N ILE A 2 -52.29 21.02 14.35
CA ILE A 2 -51.33 19.91 14.54
C ILE A 2 -51.23 18.97 13.32
N LYS A 3 -52.33 18.57 12.69
CA LYS A 3 -52.30 17.70 11.49
C LYS A 3 -51.52 18.30 10.31
N ARG A 4 -51.64 19.62 10.09
CA ARG A 4 -50.90 20.33 9.03
C ARG A 4 -49.41 20.47 9.34
N LEU A 5 -49.07 20.64 10.62
CA LEU A 5 -47.68 20.63 11.10
C LEU A 5 -47.04 19.24 10.94
N LEU A 6 -47.76 18.17 11.28
CA LEU A 6 -47.30 16.79 11.12
C LEU A 6 -47.09 16.43 9.65
N THR A 7 -48.01 16.80 8.75
CA THR A 7 -47.83 16.58 7.30
C THR A 7 -46.66 17.38 6.73
N GLY A 8 -46.45 18.62 7.20
CA GLY A 8 -45.31 19.44 6.81
C GLY A 8 -43.98 18.85 7.27
N LEU A 9 -43.90 18.40 8.53
CA LEU A 9 -42.72 17.72 9.07
C LEU A 9 -42.43 16.43 8.32
N PHE A 10 -43.45 15.62 8.03
CA PHE A 10 -43.30 14.39 7.26
C PHE A 10 -42.79 14.66 5.83
N ALA A 11 -43.34 15.66 5.15
CA ALA A 11 -42.86 16.07 3.83
C ALA A 11 -41.40 16.56 3.88
N LEU A 12 -41.01 17.31 4.92
CA LEU A 12 -39.63 17.75 5.13
C LEU A 12 -38.68 16.57 5.33
N VAL A 13 -39.06 15.58 6.15
CA VAL A 13 -38.24 14.38 6.38
C VAL A 13 -38.06 13.58 5.08
N ILE A 14 -39.12 13.44 4.28
CA ILE A 14 -39.03 12.79 2.96
C ILE A 14 -38.08 13.55 2.05
N LEU A 15 -38.22 14.88 1.98
CA LEU A 15 -37.36 15.73 1.15
C LEU A 15 -35.89 15.57 1.53
N LEU A 16 -35.56 15.66 2.83
CA LEU A 16 -34.20 15.46 3.33
C LEU A 16 -33.68 14.04 3.02
N GLY A 17 -34.53 13.02 3.16
CA GLY A 17 -34.18 11.64 2.81
C GLY A 17 -33.86 11.47 1.32
N LEU A 18 -34.67 12.05 0.44
CA LEU A 18 -34.43 12.03 -1.01
C LEU A 18 -33.15 12.79 -1.38
N THR A 19 -32.91 13.96 -0.78
CA THR A 19 -31.66 14.72 -0.99
C THR A 19 -30.45 13.92 -0.54
N ALA A 20 -30.50 13.26 0.63
CA ALA A 20 -29.43 12.40 1.12
C ALA A 20 -29.10 11.26 0.15
N ILE A 21 -30.13 10.57 -0.36
CA ILE A 21 -29.96 9.48 -1.34
C ILE A 21 -29.40 10.04 -2.66
N GLY A 22 -29.88 11.20 -3.11
CA GLY A 22 -29.37 11.87 -4.32
C GLY A 22 -27.89 12.20 -4.23
N LEU A 23 -27.44 12.74 -3.09
CA LEU A 23 -26.03 13.05 -2.83
C LEU A 23 -25.17 11.77 -2.77
N ASP A 24 -25.66 10.73 -2.12
CA ASP A 24 -24.98 9.43 -2.06
C ASP A 24 -24.74 8.85 -3.46
N GLN A 25 -25.78 8.86 -4.31
CA GLN A 25 -25.68 8.35 -5.68
C GLN A 25 -24.81 9.24 -6.57
N TRP A 26 -24.83 10.55 -6.34
CA TRP A 26 -23.91 11.46 -7.02
C TRP A 26 -22.45 11.16 -6.68
N ILE A 27 -22.12 10.91 -5.41
CA ILE A 27 -20.77 10.50 -4.98
C ILE A 27 -20.38 9.17 -5.63
N SER A 28 -21.27 8.18 -5.59
CA SER A 28 -21.03 6.87 -6.20
C SER A 28 -20.73 7.00 -7.69
N TRP A 29 -21.54 7.77 -8.44
CA TRP A 29 -21.32 8.00 -9.86
C TRP A 29 -20.02 8.76 -10.15
N LYS A 30 -19.71 9.81 -9.37
CA LYS A 30 -18.49 10.60 -9.53
C LYS A 30 -17.21 9.80 -9.28
N THR A 31 -17.25 8.83 -8.39
CA THR A 31 -16.06 8.06 -7.98
C THR A 31 -15.92 6.73 -8.73
N ALA A 32 -17.00 6.21 -9.32
CA ALA A 32 -17.01 4.94 -10.05
C ALA A 32 -15.87 4.75 -11.08
N PRO A 33 -15.46 5.75 -11.88
CA PRO A 33 -14.37 5.59 -12.85
C PRO A 33 -13.00 5.28 -12.23
N TYR A 34 -12.82 5.54 -10.93
CA TYR A 34 -11.55 5.38 -10.23
C TYR A 34 -11.53 4.16 -9.31
N ILE A 35 -12.58 3.34 -9.33
CA ILE A 35 -12.72 2.12 -8.51
C ILE A 35 -12.47 0.90 -9.39
N TYR A 36 -11.57 0.04 -8.94
CA TYR A 36 -11.22 -1.21 -9.60
C TYR A 36 -11.49 -2.38 -8.67
N ASP A 37 -12.22 -3.39 -9.15
CA ASP A 37 -12.53 -4.60 -8.38
C ASP A 37 -11.50 -5.73 -8.62
N THR A 38 -10.70 -5.61 -9.69
CA THR A 38 -9.70 -6.62 -10.06
C THR A 38 -8.31 -6.02 -10.19
N VAL A 39 -7.31 -6.79 -9.78
CA VAL A 39 -5.90 -6.38 -9.79
C VAL A 39 -5.37 -6.20 -11.21
N SER A 40 -5.85 -7.01 -12.18
CA SER A 40 -5.42 -6.93 -13.57
C SER A 40 -5.72 -5.56 -14.18
N GLN A 41 -6.92 -5.03 -13.92
CA GLN A 41 -7.40 -3.74 -14.41
C GLN A 41 -6.80 -2.53 -13.69
N LEU A 42 -6.26 -2.73 -12.48
CA LEU A 42 -5.72 -1.67 -11.65
C LEU A 42 -4.49 -1.03 -12.30
N PRO A 43 -4.50 0.27 -12.63
CA PRO A 43 -3.31 0.96 -13.13
C PRO A 43 -2.21 1.01 -12.06
N LYS A 44 -0.95 0.87 -12.47
CA LYS A 44 0.19 0.87 -11.53
C LYS A 44 0.37 2.26 -10.89
N ARG A 45 0.62 2.29 -9.58
CA ARG A 45 1.08 3.46 -8.81
C ARG A 45 2.25 3.06 -7.91
N GLN A 46 3.05 4.02 -7.48
CA GLN A 46 4.20 3.68 -6.64
C GLN A 46 3.77 3.25 -5.22
N VAL A 47 2.74 3.90 -4.67
CA VAL A 47 2.28 3.69 -3.30
C VAL A 47 0.86 3.14 -3.27
N GLY A 48 0.66 2.10 -2.45
CA GLY A 48 -0.64 1.57 -2.04
C GLY A 48 -0.94 1.98 -0.60
N VAL A 49 -2.02 2.73 -0.39
CA VAL A 49 -2.49 3.14 0.94
C VAL A 49 -3.50 2.13 1.46
N VAL A 50 -3.14 1.36 2.47
CA VAL A 50 -4.06 0.44 3.15
C VAL A 50 -4.73 1.19 4.29
N LEU A 51 -6.04 1.39 4.17
CA LEU A 51 -6.82 2.05 5.23
C LEU A 51 -7.03 1.09 6.40
N GLY A 52 -6.86 1.60 7.62
CA GLY A 52 -6.95 0.87 8.87
C GLY A 52 -8.35 0.35 9.19
N THR A 53 -8.37 -0.81 9.84
CA THR A 53 -9.56 -1.40 10.48
C THR A 53 -9.08 -2.34 11.58
N SER A 54 -9.90 -2.55 12.60
CA SER A 54 -9.61 -3.51 13.66
C SER A 54 -9.49 -4.94 13.10
N LYS A 55 -8.52 -5.71 13.61
CA LYS A 55 -8.21 -7.10 13.24
C LYS A 55 -9.23 -8.07 13.80
N TYR A 56 -9.81 -7.71 14.94
CA TYR A 56 -10.84 -8.49 15.61
C TYR A 56 -12.09 -7.64 15.79
N TYR A 57 -13.25 -8.29 15.72
CA TYR A 57 -14.49 -7.69 16.20
C TYR A 57 -14.46 -7.58 17.74
N ARG A 58 -15.40 -6.83 18.32
CA ARG A 58 -15.51 -6.68 19.78
C ARG A 58 -15.65 -8.01 20.53
N GLY A 59 -16.19 -9.04 19.88
CA GLY A 59 -16.30 -10.40 20.41
C GLY A 59 -15.05 -11.26 20.30
N GLY A 60 -13.92 -10.74 19.78
CA GLY A 60 -12.67 -11.49 19.62
C GLY A 60 -12.52 -12.25 18.30
N GLU A 61 -13.62 -12.43 17.56
CA GLU A 61 -13.60 -13.09 16.25
C GLU A 61 -12.78 -12.31 15.21
N PRO A 62 -12.04 -12.98 14.31
CA PRO A 62 -11.33 -12.33 13.22
C PRO A 62 -12.23 -11.45 12.36
N ASN A 63 -11.79 -10.22 12.12
CA ASN A 63 -12.51 -9.27 11.27
C ASN A 63 -12.27 -9.59 9.79
N GLN A 64 -13.31 -10.00 9.08
CA GLN A 64 -13.21 -10.31 7.65
C GLN A 64 -12.82 -9.08 6.81
N TYR A 65 -13.23 -7.88 7.21
CA TYR A 65 -12.80 -6.64 6.54
C TYR A 65 -11.29 -6.46 6.59
N TYR A 66 -10.68 -6.77 7.73
CA TYR A 66 -9.23 -6.72 7.91
C TYR A 66 -8.54 -7.72 7.00
N LEU A 67 -8.98 -8.99 7.03
CA LEU A 67 -8.40 -10.06 6.23
C LEU A 67 -8.42 -9.73 4.73
N TYR A 68 -9.56 -9.24 4.22
CA TYR A 68 -9.66 -8.85 2.81
C TYR A 68 -8.78 -7.64 2.45
N ARG A 69 -8.56 -6.68 3.36
CA ARG A 69 -7.64 -5.57 3.11
C ARG A 69 -6.18 -6.01 3.06
N ILE A 70 -5.77 -6.88 3.99
CA ILE A 70 -4.42 -7.47 3.99
C ILE A 70 -4.21 -8.28 2.70
N GLN A 71 -5.18 -9.13 2.33
CA GLN A 71 -5.09 -9.90 1.09
C GLN A 71 -5.05 -8.99 -0.14
N GLY A 72 -5.85 -7.93 -0.18
CA GLY A 72 -5.83 -6.97 -1.28
C GLY A 72 -4.49 -6.23 -1.40
N ALA A 73 -3.89 -5.86 -0.26
CA ALA A 73 -2.57 -5.24 -0.23
C ALA A 73 -1.48 -6.18 -0.75
N LEU A 74 -1.51 -7.46 -0.34
CA LEU A 74 -0.61 -8.49 -0.86
C LEU A 74 -0.79 -8.68 -2.37
N ASN A 75 -2.04 -8.75 -2.84
CA ASN A 75 -2.32 -8.93 -4.26
C ASN A 75 -1.79 -7.75 -5.09
N ALA A 76 -1.98 -6.51 -4.63
CA ALA A 76 -1.48 -5.31 -5.30
C ALA A 76 0.06 -5.25 -5.31
N TYR A 77 0.69 -5.63 -4.20
CA TYR A 77 2.15 -5.64 -4.06
C TYR A 77 2.80 -6.75 -4.92
N ASN A 78 2.33 -7.99 -4.79
CA ASN A 78 2.88 -9.15 -5.49
C ASN A 78 2.66 -9.08 -7.02
N SER A 79 1.63 -8.37 -7.48
CA SER A 79 1.39 -8.12 -8.92
C SER A 79 2.18 -6.91 -9.46
N GLY A 80 3.00 -6.26 -8.63
CA GLY A 80 3.80 -5.09 -9.02
C GLY A 80 2.97 -3.83 -9.32
N LYS A 81 1.68 -3.81 -8.93
CA LYS A 81 0.81 -2.64 -9.08
C LYS A 81 1.14 -1.54 -8.07
N VAL A 82 1.76 -1.91 -6.95
CA VAL A 82 2.39 -1.00 -5.98
C VAL A 82 3.78 -1.48 -5.60
N SER A 83 4.66 -0.55 -5.26
CA SER A 83 6.02 -0.85 -4.78
C SER A 83 6.17 -0.63 -3.29
N TYR A 84 5.39 0.29 -2.71
CA TYR A 84 5.38 0.59 -1.29
C TYR A 84 3.95 0.53 -0.74
N LEU A 85 3.82 0.10 0.51
CA LEU A 85 2.56 0.08 1.24
C LEU A 85 2.61 1.12 2.37
N LEU A 86 1.71 2.10 2.31
CA LEU A 86 1.45 3.03 3.41
C LEU A 86 0.28 2.49 4.23
N LEU A 87 0.53 2.13 5.49
CA LEU A 87 -0.48 1.59 6.39
C LEU A 87 -0.98 2.71 7.29
N SER A 88 -2.14 3.28 6.95
CA SER A 88 -2.73 4.43 7.66
C SER A 88 -3.89 3.98 8.53
N GLY A 89 -3.81 4.25 9.83
CA GLY A 89 -4.84 3.88 10.79
C GLY A 89 -4.65 4.56 12.12
N ASP A 90 -5.55 4.24 13.05
CA ASP A 90 -5.58 4.84 14.38
C ASP A 90 -4.58 4.14 15.34
N ASN A 91 -4.04 4.94 16.25
CA ASN A 91 -3.20 4.52 17.37
C ASN A 91 -3.68 5.13 18.72
N ALA A 92 -4.93 5.60 18.81
CA ALA A 92 -5.49 6.29 19.97
C ALA A 92 -5.57 5.42 21.24
N LEU A 93 -5.54 4.08 21.11
CA LEU A 93 -5.47 3.15 22.25
C LEU A 93 -4.11 2.46 22.27
N GLN A 94 -3.36 2.64 23.36
CA GLN A 94 -2.01 2.07 23.55
C GLN A 94 -2.00 0.53 23.54
N SER A 95 -3.15 -0.09 23.80
CA SER A 95 -3.37 -1.55 23.73
C SER A 95 -3.67 -2.07 22.32
N TYR A 96 -3.84 -1.20 21.31
CA TYR A 96 -4.20 -1.62 19.97
C TYR A 96 -3.71 -0.64 18.88
N ASN A 97 -2.54 -0.94 18.30
CA ASN A 97 -1.97 -0.18 17.19
C ASN A 97 -2.29 -0.87 15.85
N GLU A 98 -3.21 -0.29 15.09
CA GLU A 98 -3.67 -0.84 13.80
C GLU A 98 -2.54 -0.95 12.77
N PRO A 99 -1.76 0.13 12.47
CA PRO A 99 -0.67 0.05 11.49
C PRO A 99 0.39 -1.00 11.82
N ARG A 100 0.79 -1.14 13.10
CA ARG A 100 1.77 -2.17 13.52
C ARG A 100 1.23 -3.58 13.31
N THR A 101 -0.06 -3.78 13.56
CA THR A 101 -0.72 -5.08 13.37
C THR A 101 -0.73 -5.46 11.89
N MET A 102 -1.10 -4.52 11.02
CA MET A 102 -1.07 -4.70 9.57
C MET A 102 0.36 -4.97 9.07
N ARG A 103 1.35 -4.22 9.56
CA ARG A 103 2.78 -4.41 9.20
C ARG A 103 3.26 -5.81 9.52
N ARG A 104 3.00 -6.28 10.74
CA ARG A 104 3.40 -7.63 11.17
C ARG A 104 2.79 -8.68 10.24
N ASP A 105 1.50 -8.56 9.95
CA ASP A 105 0.80 -9.54 9.14
C ASP A 105 1.26 -9.50 7.67
N LEU A 106 1.57 -8.32 7.11
CA LEU A 106 2.14 -8.19 5.76
C LEU A 106 3.57 -8.74 5.64
N ILE A 107 4.43 -8.45 6.63
CA ILE A 107 5.80 -9.02 6.67
C ILE A 107 5.74 -10.54 6.78
N LYS A 108 4.85 -11.08 7.61
CA LYS A 108 4.64 -12.53 7.73
C LYS A 108 4.25 -13.17 6.38
N ASN A 109 3.60 -12.42 5.49
CA ASN A 109 3.20 -12.87 4.16
C ASN A 109 4.20 -12.48 3.05
N GLY A 110 5.42 -12.07 3.40
CA GLY A 110 6.53 -11.90 2.45
C GLY A 110 6.76 -10.48 1.94
N VAL A 111 6.02 -9.48 2.42
CA VAL A 111 6.31 -8.07 2.08
C VAL A 111 7.59 -7.62 2.78
N ARG A 112 8.52 -7.01 2.04
CA ARG A 112 9.78 -6.53 2.62
C ARG A 112 9.51 -5.42 3.64
N PRO A 113 10.12 -5.45 4.83
CA PRO A 113 9.93 -4.40 5.84
C PRO A 113 10.29 -2.98 5.36
N SER A 114 11.23 -2.85 4.41
CA SER A 114 11.64 -1.59 3.77
C SER A 114 10.56 -0.97 2.90
N ASP A 115 9.61 -1.79 2.43
CA ASP A 115 8.58 -1.38 1.48
C ASP A 115 7.29 -0.97 2.22
N ILE A 116 7.30 -0.99 3.55
CA ILE A 116 6.16 -0.66 4.40
C ILE A 116 6.43 0.60 5.21
N VAL A 117 5.56 1.59 5.07
CA VAL A 117 5.57 2.84 5.83
C VAL A 117 4.31 2.90 6.69
N LEU A 118 4.43 3.45 7.90
CA LEU A 118 3.33 3.51 8.87
C LEU A 118 2.85 4.94 9.08
N ASP A 119 1.54 5.11 9.04
CA ASP A 119 0.86 6.34 9.42
C ASP A 119 -0.08 6.10 10.60
N TYR A 120 0.29 6.65 11.76
CA TYR A 120 -0.43 6.48 13.02
C TYR A 120 -1.47 7.56 13.32
N ALA A 121 -1.62 8.53 12.41
CA ALA A 121 -2.54 9.65 12.60
C ALA A 121 -3.70 9.62 11.58
N GLY A 122 -4.09 8.42 11.15
CA GLY A 122 -5.23 8.17 10.27
C GLY A 122 -6.54 7.99 11.03
N PHE A 123 -6.93 8.95 11.88
CA PHE A 123 -8.12 8.85 12.75
C PHE A 123 -9.43 8.86 11.96
N ARG A 124 -9.48 9.62 10.87
CA ARG A 124 -10.59 9.66 9.91
C ARG A 124 -10.08 9.38 8.51
N THR A 125 -11.00 9.03 7.60
CA THR A 125 -10.68 8.90 6.17
C THR A 125 -10.05 10.18 5.61
N LEU A 126 -10.52 11.35 6.02
CA LEU A 126 -9.94 12.65 5.65
C LEU A 126 -8.47 12.75 6.06
N ASP A 127 -8.16 12.36 7.31
CA ASP A 127 -6.81 12.44 7.85
C ASP A 127 -5.86 11.54 7.04
N SER A 128 -6.23 10.27 6.80
CA SER A 128 -5.43 9.34 5.98
C SER A 128 -5.16 9.86 4.56
N ILE A 129 -6.18 10.36 3.87
CA ILE A 129 -6.07 10.78 2.46
C ILE A 129 -5.24 12.05 2.33
N VAL A 130 -5.50 13.06 3.16
CA VAL A 130 -4.76 14.33 3.08
C VAL A 130 -3.32 14.15 3.58
N ARG A 131 -3.09 13.34 4.63
CA ARG A 131 -1.73 13.05 5.11
C ARG A 131 -0.91 12.28 4.08
N THR A 132 -1.51 11.36 3.33
CA THR A 132 -0.82 10.68 2.21
C THR A 132 -0.18 11.69 1.24
N ARG A 133 -0.91 12.77 0.90
CA ARG A 133 -0.35 13.85 0.07
C ARG A 133 0.63 14.75 0.82
N LYS A 134 0.23 15.31 1.96
CA LYS A 134 0.97 16.38 2.63
C LYS A 134 2.19 15.89 3.41
N VAL A 135 2.13 14.68 3.94
CA VAL A 135 3.15 14.10 4.83
C VAL A 135 4.01 13.13 4.06
N PHE A 136 3.40 12.24 3.29
CA PHE A 136 4.12 11.19 2.56
C PHE A 136 4.48 11.58 1.11
N ASP A 137 4.28 12.86 0.74
CA ASP A 137 4.62 13.45 -0.55
C ASP A 137 4.09 12.67 -1.76
N THR A 138 2.92 12.05 -1.61
CA THR A 138 2.37 11.19 -2.66
C THR A 138 1.02 11.73 -3.12
N ASN A 139 0.97 12.29 -4.33
CA ASN A 139 -0.27 12.81 -4.91
C ASN A 139 -1.05 11.76 -5.72
N ASP A 140 -0.39 10.67 -6.12
CA ASP A 140 -0.98 9.60 -6.89
C ASP A 140 -0.73 8.22 -6.26
N PHE A 141 -1.81 7.60 -5.79
CA PHE A 141 -1.72 6.37 -5.03
C PHE A 141 -2.96 5.50 -5.21
N ILE A 142 -2.82 4.23 -4.86
CA ILE A 142 -3.93 3.28 -4.83
C ILE A 142 -4.40 3.14 -3.39
N ILE A 143 -5.66 3.50 -3.12
CA ILE A 143 -6.34 3.23 -1.86
C ILE A 143 -6.79 1.76 -1.87
N ILE A 144 -6.50 1.01 -0.81
CA ILE A 144 -6.86 -0.41 -0.67
C ILE A 144 -7.84 -0.54 0.48
N THR A 145 -9.12 -0.75 0.15
CA THR A 145 -10.22 -0.81 1.13
C THR A 145 -11.46 -1.43 0.49
N GLN A 146 -12.57 -1.54 1.22
CA GLN A 146 -13.83 -2.03 0.65
C GLN A 146 -14.48 -1.01 -0.29
N ARG A 147 -15.28 -1.50 -1.25
CA ARG A 147 -16.01 -0.66 -2.23
C ARG A 147 -16.73 0.54 -1.62
N PHE A 148 -17.49 0.33 -0.54
CA PHE A 148 -18.24 1.42 0.09
C PHE A 148 -17.32 2.53 0.63
N HIS A 149 -16.12 2.16 1.12
CA HIS A 149 -15.13 3.06 1.69
C HIS A 149 -14.28 3.70 0.58
N CYS A 150 -14.08 3.02 -0.55
CA CYS A 150 -13.48 3.59 -1.75
C CYS A 150 -14.21 4.86 -2.19
N GLU A 151 -15.54 4.81 -2.27
CA GLU A 151 -16.35 5.97 -2.70
C GLU A 151 -16.12 7.18 -1.79
N ARG A 152 -16.14 7.02 -0.46
CA ARG A 152 -15.83 8.12 0.47
C ARG A 152 -14.39 8.63 0.32
N ALA A 153 -13.42 7.71 0.28
CA ALA A 153 -12.01 8.08 0.25
C ALA A 153 -11.62 8.77 -1.07
N LEU A 154 -12.13 8.28 -2.20
CA LEU A 154 -11.95 8.90 -3.51
C LEU A 154 -12.66 10.24 -3.61
N PHE A 155 -13.85 10.37 -3.02
CA PHE A 155 -14.53 11.66 -3.02
C PHE A 155 -13.69 12.74 -2.33
N ILE A 156 -13.15 12.42 -1.15
CA ILE A 156 -12.22 13.30 -0.43
C ILE A 156 -10.98 13.61 -1.29
N ALA A 157 -10.39 12.59 -1.91
CA ALA A 157 -9.22 12.76 -2.77
C ALA A 157 -9.50 13.72 -3.95
N LEU A 158 -10.62 13.53 -4.66
CA LEU A 158 -11.03 14.37 -5.78
C LEU A 158 -11.21 15.84 -5.37
N GLN A 159 -11.88 16.09 -4.23
CA GLN A 159 -12.06 17.46 -3.72
C GLN A 159 -10.73 18.14 -3.34
N GLN A 160 -9.76 17.34 -2.89
CA GLN A 160 -8.43 17.83 -2.55
C GLN A 160 -7.50 17.89 -3.77
N GLY A 161 -7.95 17.53 -4.98
CA GLY A 161 -7.10 17.50 -6.19
C GLY A 161 -6.03 16.39 -6.17
N ILE A 162 -6.28 15.32 -5.41
CA ILE A 162 -5.42 14.14 -5.30
C ILE A 162 -5.80 13.14 -6.39
N GLN A 163 -4.80 12.60 -7.10
CA GLN A 163 -4.99 11.64 -8.19
C GLN A 163 -5.03 10.20 -7.68
N ALA A 164 -5.92 9.93 -6.71
CA ALA A 164 -6.07 8.61 -6.13
C ALA A 164 -6.93 7.69 -7.01
N GLN A 165 -6.62 6.39 -6.96
CA GLN A 165 -7.46 5.30 -7.44
C GLN A 165 -7.80 4.40 -6.26
N CYS A 166 -8.83 3.57 -6.36
CA CYS A 166 -9.15 2.62 -5.30
C CYS A 166 -9.24 1.19 -5.81
N PHE A 167 -8.55 0.29 -5.12
CA PHE A 167 -8.72 -1.15 -5.27
C PHE A 167 -9.76 -1.63 -4.25
N ALA A 168 -10.96 -1.93 -4.74
CA ALA A 168 -12.09 -2.39 -3.93
C ALA A 168 -11.95 -3.87 -3.61
N VAL A 169 -11.57 -4.18 -2.37
CA VAL A 169 -11.51 -5.55 -1.87
C VAL A 169 -12.91 -6.08 -1.51
N PRO A 170 -13.12 -7.40 -1.50
CA PRO A 170 -14.40 -8.00 -1.10
C PRO A 170 -14.89 -7.55 0.29
N SER A 171 -16.21 -7.60 0.47
CA SER A 171 -16.89 -7.33 1.73
C SER A 171 -17.78 -8.52 2.11
N PRO A 172 -17.88 -8.90 3.40
CA PRO A 172 -18.84 -9.88 3.86
C PRO A 172 -20.30 -9.38 3.71
N LYS A 173 -21.25 -10.33 3.77
CA LYS A 173 -22.63 -10.22 3.25
C LYS A 173 -23.59 -9.30 4.05
N ASN A 174 -23.15 -8.62 5.11
CA ASN A 174 -24.00 -7.71 5.88
C ASN A 174 -24.03 -6.29 5.29
N ILE A 175 -24.82 -6.11 4.22
CA ILE A 175 -24.76 -4.89 3.40
C ILE A 175 -25.61 -3.74 3.96
N LEU A 176 -26.76 -4.01 4.57
CA LEU A 176 -27.76 -2.96 4.84
C LEU A 176 -27.35 -1.97 5.93
N SER A 177 -26.91 -2.45 7.09
CA SER A 177 -26.46 -1.58 8.20
C SER A 177 -25.24 -0.75 7.81
N ILE A 178 -24.34 -1.35 7.03
CA ILE A 178 -23.17 -0.68 6.49
C ILE A 178 -23.60 0.39 5.51
N ARG A 179 -24.52 0.10 4.59
CA ARG A 179 -25.00 1.08 3.61
C ARG A 179 -25.58 2.32 4.29
N ILE A 180 -26.41 2.15 5.31
CA ILE A 180 -26.96 3.29 6.09
C ILE A 180 -25.84 4.11 6.73
N ARG A 181 -24.90 3.43 7.40
CA ARG A 181 -23.74 4.10 8.03
C ARG A 181 -22.89 4.85 7.00
N GLU A 182 -22.73 4.29 5.81
CA GLU A 182 -21.90 4.85 4.75
C GLU A 182 -22.56 6.08 4.11
N VAL A 183 -23.88 6.08 3.91
CA VAL A 183 -24.63 7.29 3.52
C VAL A 183 -24.36 8.40 4.54
N GLY A 184 -24.53 8.12 5.83
CA GLY A 184 -24.24 9.10 6.89
C GLY A 184 -22.79 9.60 6.86
N ALA A 185 -21.83 8.69 6.70
CA ALA A 185 -20.41 9.05 6.65
C ALA A 185 -20.01 9.85 5.40
N ARG A 186 -20.68 9.64 4.25
CA ARG A 186 -20.48 10.42 3.03
C ARG A 186 -21.05 11.83 3.16
N LEU A 187 -22.23 11.96 3.77
CA LEU A 187 -22.82 13.27 4.08
C LEU A 187 -21.97 14.03 5.10
N ALA A 188 -21.44 13.35 6.12
CA ALA A 188 -20.49 13.95 7.06
C ALA A 188 -19.21 14.41 6.34
N ALA A 189 -18.66 13.61 5.42
CA ALA A 189 -17.51 14.03 4.61
C ALA A 189 -17.82 15.24 3.72
N LEU A 190 -19.02 15.33 3.15
CA LEU A 190 -19.48 16.52 2.42
C LEU A 190 -19.52 17.75 3.33
N ALA A 191 -20.08 17.62 4.53
CA ALA A 191 -20.13 18.71 5.50
C ALA A 191 -18.71 19.14 5.93
N ASP A 192 -17.84 18.19 6.24
CA ASP A 192 -16.43 18.45 6.59
C ASP A 192 -15.71 19.22 5.49
N LEU A 193 -15.93 18.86 4.22
CA LEU A 193 -15.24 19.48 3.08
C LEU A 193 -15.83 20.82 2.66
N TYR A 194 -17.16 20.96 2.60
CA TYR A 194 -17.80 22.15 2.03
C TYR A 194 -18.27 23.16 3.08
N LEU A 195 -18.63 22.72 4.29
CA LEU A 195 -19.11 23.61 5.34
C LEU A 195 -18.01 23.97 6.33
N PHE A 196 -17.17 23.01 6.70
CA PHE A 196 -16.19 23.19 7.78
C PHE A 196 -14.75 23.38 7.31
N ASN A 197 -14.43 23.11 6.02
CA ASN A 197 -13.05 23.14 5.49
C ASN A 197 -12.06 22.41 6.41
N SER A 198 -12.49 21.26 6.95
CA SER A 198 -11.76 20.53 7.98
C SER A 198 -10.35 20.14 7.52
N GLU A 199 -9.35 20.41 8.35
CA GLU A 199 -7.97 19.96 8.14
C GLU A 199 -7.68 18.66 8.90
N PRO A 200 -6.60 17.93 8.55
CA PRO A 200 -6.17 16.77 9.31
C PRO A 200 -5.77 17.12 10.73
N HIS A 201 -6.13 16.27 11.68
CA HIS A 201 -5.82 16.49 13.10
C HIS A 201 -4.32 16.69 13.37
N PHE A 202 -3.48 15.96 12.65
CA PHE A 202 -2.03 16.03 12.77
C PHE A 202 -1.41 15.95 11.38
N LEU A 203 -0.47 16.84 11.05
CA LEU A 203 0.32 16.77 9.81
C LEU A 203 1.74 16.26 10.11
N GLY A 204 2.40 16.71 11.18
CA GLY A 204 3.75 16.22 11.51
C GLY A 204 4.78 16.54 10.42
N PRO A 205 6.02 16.02 10.54
CA PRO A 205 7.07 16.27 9.55
C PRO A 205 6.83 15.47 8.26
N MET A 206 7.30 16.00 7.13
CA MET A 206 7.24 15.34 5.82
C MET A 206 8.18 14.12 5.79
N VAL A 207 7.65 12.97 5.37
CA VAL A 207 8.34 11.68 5.25
C VAL A 207 8.02 11.08 3.87
N PRO A 208 8.70 11.53 2.79
CA PRO A 208 8.37 11.11 1.42
C PRO A 208 8.59 9.61 1.20
N ILE A 209 7.80 9.04 0.29
CA ILE A 209 7.91 7.63 -0.13
C ILE A 209 8.25 7.59 -1.62
N PRO A 210 9.42 7.04 -2.04
CA PRO A 210 10.49 6.48 -1.22
C PRO A 210 11.24 7.55 -0.42
N SER A 211 11.83 7.17 0.71
CA SER A 211 12.66 8.08 1.51
C SER A 211 13.85 8.54 0.67
N ARG A 212 13.95 9.84 0.39
CA ARG A 212 15.13 10.42 -0.24
C ARG A 212 16.28 10.35 0.76
N ALA A 213 17.30 9.55 0.49
CA ALA A 213 18.54 9.61 1.25
C ALA A 213 19.24 10.92 0.88
N GLU A 214 19.24 11.89 1.78
CA GLU A 214 20.07 13.09 1.62
C GLU A 214 21.52 12.70 1.90
N LEU A 215 22.34 12.66 0.85
CA LEU A 215 23.79 12.56 1.02
C LEU A 215 24.30 13.88 1.60
N PRO A 216 25.12 13.86 2.68
CA PRO A 216 25.68 15.08 3.23
C PRO A 216 26.47 15.84 2.16
N LYS A 217 26.16 17.12 1.96
CA LYS A 217 26.78 17.99 0.92
C LYS A 217 28.31 18.07 1.02
N HIS A 218 28.87 17.76 2.19
CA HIS A 218 30.31 17.72 2.47
C HIS A 218 30.76 16.37 3.05
N GLY A 219 30.06 15.28 2.74
CA GLY A 219 30.56 13.95 3.05
C GLY A 219 31.90 13.70 2.34
N PRO A 220 32.81 12.90 2.92
CA PRO A 220 34.06 12.55 2.25
C PRO A 220 33.75 11.97 0.86
N THR A 221 34.30 12.58 -0.18
CA THR A 221 34.30 12.00 -1.52
C THR A 221 35.08 10.69 -1.45
N TYR A 222 34.68 9.70 -2.25
CA TYR A 222 35.29 8.37 -2.22
C TYR A 222 36.83 8.43 -2.26
N PRO A 223 37.55 7.67 -1.40
CA PRO A 223 37.03 6.69 -0.44
C PRO A 223 36.50 7.29 0.86
N ALA A 224 35.44 6.68 1.42
CA ALA A 224 34.76 7.09 2.65
C ALA A 224 35.61 6.96 3.93
N VAL A 225 36.78 6.34 3.83
CA VAL A 225 37.81 6.20 4.86
C VAL A 225 39.15 6.46 4.20
N THR A 226 40.02 7.23 4.87
CA THR A 226 41.38 7.44 4.37
C THR A 226 42.20 6.15 4.55
N PRO A 227 43.28 5.95 3.78
CA PRO A 227 44.18 4.80 3.96
C PRO A 227 44.68 4.64 5.41
N GLU A 228 44.92 5.76 6.09
CA GLU A 228 45.37 5.76 7.49
C GLU A 228 44.26 5.28 8.44
N GLN A 229 43.02 5.69 8.19
CA GLN A 229 41.86 5.22 8.97
C GLN A 229 41.55 3.75 8.71
N LEU A 230 41.80 3.25 7.50
CA LEU A 230 41.71 1.83 7.17
C LEU A 230 42.71 1.01 7.98
N VAL A 231 43.97 1.44 8.01
CA VAL A 231 45.02 0.79 8.81
C VAL A 231 44.70 0.83 10.31
N GLU A 232 44.16 1.94 10.81
CA GLU A 232 43.70 2.08 12.20
C GLU A 232 42.57 1.08 12.52
N LEU A 233 41.59 0.94 11.63
CA LEU A 233 40.48 0.00 11.78
C LEU A 233 40.92 -1.46 11.72
N GLU A 234 41.84 -1.80 10.82
CA GLU A 234 42.45 -3.13 10.73
C GLU A 234 43.20 -3.47 12.03
N ASN A 235 43.99 -2.53 12.56
CA ASN A 235 44.70 -2.69 13.83
C ASN A 235 43.75 -2.84 15.02
N GLN A 236 42.62 -2.12 15.02
CA GLN A 236 41.59 -2.24 16.05
C GLN A 236 40.84 -3.58 15.95
N GLN A 237 40.59 -4.08 14.75
CA GLN A 237 40.01 -5.42 14.55
C GLN A 237 40.98 -6.52 14.98
N ALA A 238 42.27 -6.40 14.63
CA ALA A 238 43.31 -7.33 15.06
C ALA A 238 43.45 -7.40 16.59
N LYS A 239 43.29 -6.27 17.30
CA LYS A 239 43.25 -6.22 18.77
C LYS A 239 41.99 -6.80 19.40
N ARG A 240 40.89 -6.89 18.65
CA ARG A 240 39.59 -7.41 19.13
C ARG A 240 39.42 -8.91 18.89
N LEU A 241 40.24 -9.54 18.04
CA LEU A 241 40.26 -10.99 17.91
C LEU A 241 40.99 -11.62 19.11
N PRO A 242 40.38 -12.57 19.85
CA PRO A 242 41.09 -13.32 20.88
C PRO A 242 42.20 -14.18 20.23
N SER A 243 43.31 -14.33 20.95
CA SER A 243 44.59 -14.93 20.54
C SER A 243 44.55 -16.44 20.16
N SER A 244 43.41 -16.99 19.76
CA SER A 244 43.22 -18.41 19.47
C SER A 244 42.62 -18.65 18.09
N VAL A 245 43.19 -18.02 17.05
CA VAL A 245 43.12 -18.55 15.69
C VAL A 245 44.50 -18.38 15.06
N SER A 246 45.41 -19.29 15.36
CA SER A 246 46.59 -19.52 14.54
C SER A 246 46.12 -20.14 13.23
N VAL A 247 45.96 -19.31 12.19
CA VAL A 247 45.93 -19.82 10.81
C VAL A 247 47.38 -19.97 10.40
N ASP A 248 47.79 -21.21 10.15
CA ASP A 248 49.14 -21.58 9.73
C ASP A 248 49.55 -20.79 8.48
N ALA A 249 50.60 -19.98 8.62
CA ALA A 249 51.25 -19.29 7.53
C ALA A 249 52.16 -20.29 6.79
N ASN A 250 51.57 -21.10 5.89
CA ASN A 250 52.33 -21.77 4.86
C ASN A 250 51.47 -22.10 3.64
N THR A 251 50.97 -21.07 2.97
CA THR A 251 50.51 -21.17 1.59
C THR A 251 51.09 -20.01 0.81
N THR A 252 52.23 -20.25 0.18
CA THR A 252 52.82 -19.41 -0.86
C THR A 252 51.78 -19.22 -1.97
N LEU A 253 51.26 -18.02 -2.12
CA LEU A 253 50.52 -17.60 -3.31
C LEU A 253 51.56 -17.18 -4.36
N GLU A 254 51.95 -18.11 -5.21
CA GLU A 254 52.54 -17.77 -6.51
C GLU A 254 51.50 -17.02 -7.34
N ALA A 255 51.88 -15.85 -7.84
CA ALA A 255 51.11 -15.13 -8.84
C ALA A 255 51.23 -15.82 -10.19
N PRO A 256 50.13 -16.07 -10.94
CA PRO A 256 50.26 -16.42 -12.33
C PRO A 256 50.27 -15.15 -13.18
N ASP A 257 51.43 -14.95 -13.80
CA ASP A 257 51.72 -14.06 -14.90
C ASP A 257 50.74 -14.20 -16.07
N GLY A 258 50.61 -13.11 -16.81
CA GLY A 258 49.95 -13.11 -18.11
C GLY A 258 50.72 -13.91 -19.17
N SER A 259 50.02 -14.18 -20.28
CA SER A 259 50.46 -14.84 -21.50
C SER A 259 50.46 -16.38 -21.50
N ASN A 260 49.43 -16.95 -22.13
CA ASN A 260 49.68 -17.67 -23.39
C ASN A 260 48.41 -17.91 -24.19
N ALA A 261 48.54 -17.59 -25.47
CA ALA A 261 47.61 -17.90 -26.53
C ALA A 261 47.71 -19.38 -26.93
N ALA A 262 46.78 -19.77 -27.80
CA ALA A 262 46.79 -20.92 -28.70
C ALA A 262 46.03 -22.19 -28.28
N ASN A 263 44.80 -22.25 -28.82
CA ASN A 263 44.40 -23.22 -29.86
C ASN A 263 44.02 -24.64 -29.40
N SER A 264 42.73 -24.96 -29.49
CA SER A 264 42.31 -26.14 -30.26
C SER A 264 40.81 -26.07 -30.64
N LYS A 265 40.58 -26.08 -31.96
CA LYS A 265 39.32 -26.33 -32.65
C LYS A 265 38.71 -27.68 -32.25
N LYS A 266 37.38 -27.71 -32.01
CA LYS A 266 36.48 -28.66 -32.69
C LYS A 266 35.00 -28.30 -32.46
N THR A 267 34.37 -27.76 -33.50
CA THR A 267 32.96 -28.02 -33.86
C THR A 267 32.99 -29.12 -34.93
N PRO A 268 31.92 -29.92 -35.13
CA PRO A 268 30.73 -29.39 -35.80
C PRO A 268 29.37 -29.96 -35.33
N ASP A 269 28.32 -29.18 -35.66
CA ASP A 269 26.97 -29.58 -36.12
C ASP A 269 26.04 -30.38 -35.17
N SER A 270 24.71 -30.19 -35.12
CA SER A 270 23.78 -29.38 -35.91
C SER A 270 22.52 -29.09 -35.08
N ALA A 271 21.74 -28.11 -35.57
CA ALA A 271 20.41 -27.73 -35.12
C ALA A 271 19.39 -28.89 -35.11
N THR A 272 18.33 -28.77 -34.29
CA THR A 272 16.90 -28.71 -34.73
C THR A 272 15.95 -28.69 -33.53
N LYS A 273 15.06 -27.69 -33.49
CA LYS A 273 13.72 -27.65 -32.87
C LYS A 273 12.87 -26.80 -33.84
N PRO A 274 11.51 -26.81 -33.88
CA PRO A 274 10.54 -27.62 -33.13
C PRO A 274 9.42 -28.23 -34.01
N GLU A 275 8.69 -29.22 -33.50
CA GLU A 275 7.43 -29.65 -34.13
C GLU A 275 6.33 -29.93 -33.09
N ALA A 276 5.13 -29.43 -33.39
CA ALA A 276 3.90 -29.53 -32.60
C ALA A 276 3.02 -30.67 -33.14
N PRO A 277 2.16 -31.31 -32.32
CA PRO A 277 1.17 -32.26 -32.81
C PRO A 277 -0.22 -31.61 -33.06
N PRO A 278 -1.10 -32.29 -33.84
CA PRO A 278 -2.13 -31.70 -34.71
C PRO A 278 -3.53 -31.59 -34.06
N PRO A 279 -4.54 -30.99 -34.75
CA PRO A 279 -5.86 -30.77 -34.19
C PRO A 279 -6.78 -31.99 -34.33
N THR A 280 -7.76 -32.12 -33.43
CA THR A 280 -8.88 -33.06 -33.56
C THR A 280 -10.19 -32.30 -33.62
N THR A 281 -10.97 -32.59 -34.66
CA THR A 281 -12.26 -32.02 -35.06
C THR A 281 -13.46 -32.64 -34.34
N ASP A 282 -14.56 -31.90 -34.43
CA ASP A 282 -15.91 -32.04 -33.84
C ASP A 282 -16.66 -33.37 -34.07
N SER A 283 -17.60 -33.70 -33.16
CA SER A 283 -19.05 -33.82 -33.49
C SER A 283 -19.96 -34.17 -32.28
N GLU A 284 -21.06 -33.40 -32.18
CA GLU A 284 -22.45 -33.82 -31.87
C GLU A 284 -22.98 -34.14 -30.44
N SER A 285 -24.02 -33.34 -30.12
CA SER A 285 -25.36 -33.72 -29.65
C SER A 285 -25.74 -33.66 -28.16
N MET A 286 -26.77 -32.84 -27.94
CA MET A 286 -27.74 -32.71 -26.83
C MET A 286 -28.38 -34.06 -26.40
N PRO A 287 -28.98 -34.19 -25.20
CA PRO A 287 -30.09 -33.37 -24.67
C PRO A 287 -29.85 -32.64 -23.34
#